data_AF-A0A377LU74-F1
#
_entry.id   AF-A0A377LU74-F1
#
_cell.length_a   1.000
_cell.length_b   1.000
_cell.length_c   1.000
_cell.angle_alpha   90.00
_cell.angle_beta   90.00
_cell.angle_gamma   90.00
#
_symmetry.space_group_name_H-M   'P 1'
#
loop_
_entity.id
_entity.type
_entity.pdbx_description
1 polymer ?
#
loop_
_entity_poly.entity_id
_entity_poly.type
_entity_poly.pdbx_seq_one_letter_code
_entity_poly.pdbx_strand_id
1 'polypeptide(L)'
;MERRCQEVIDRCWQLGDANPILFIHDVGAGGLSNAMPELVSDGGRGGRFNLRDILSDEPGMSPLEIWCNESQERYVLAVAADQLPLFDELCRRERAPYAVIGEATEEKHLTLSDTHFDNQPIDLPLDVLLGKTPKMTRDVQTRKAAATRWIVRALP
;
A
#
# COMPACT_ATOMS: atom_id res chain seq x y z
N MET A 1 -11.06 -3.40 12.18
CA MET A 1 -10.16 -4.43 11.62
C MET A 1 -8.72 -4.23 12.10
N GLU A 2 -8.26 -2.98 12.12
CA GLU A 2 -6.89 -2.55 12.46
C GLU A 2 -6.21 -3.22 13.66
N ARG A 3 -6.92 -3.38 14.80
CA ARG A 3 -6.34 -4.04 15.99
C ARG A 3 -5.81 -5.46 15.71
N ARG A 4 -6.49 -6.23 14.85
CA ARG A 4 -6.05 -7.58 14.46
C ARG A 4 -4.76 -7.53 13.65
N CYS A 5 -4.65 -6.57 12.74
CA CYS A 5 -3.43 -6.34 11.97
C CYS A 5 -2.28 -5.90 12.88
N GLN A 6 -2.54 -5.01 13.85
CA GLN A 6 -1.55 -4.58 14.82
C GLN A 6 -1.01 -5.76 15.64
N GLU A 7 -1.84 -6.72 16.05
CA GLU A 7 -1.36 -7.91 16.78
C GLU A 7 -0.41 -8.77 15.93
N VAL A 8 -0.65 -8.89 14.62
CA VAL A 8 0.28 -9.59 13.70
C VAL A 8 1.58 -8.83 13.56
N ILE A 9 1.52 -7.51 13.36
CA ILE A 9 2.71 -6.65 13.30
C ILE A 9 3.49 -6.79 14.61
N ASP A 10 2.79 -6.81 15.75
CA ASP A 10 3.36 -7.02 17.07
C ASP A 10 4.08 -8.36 17.18
N ARG A 11 3.45 -9.46 16.72
CA ARG A 11 4.12 -10.76 16.67
C ARG A 11 5.38 -10.71 15.81
N CYS A 12 5.32 -10.05 14.64
CA CYS A 12 6.44 -9.97 13.71
C CYS A 12 7.66 -9.26 14.32
N TRP A 13 7.50 -8.05 14.89
CA TRP A 13 8.66 -7.35 15.48
C TRP A 13 9.12 -7.98 16.80
N GLN A 14 8.23 -8.67 17.55
CA GLN A 14 8.61 -9.42 18.75
C GLN A 14 9.49 -10.64 18.49
N LEU A 15 9.59 -11.11 17.23
CA LEU A 15 10.52 -12.16 16.83
C LEU A 15 11.98 -11.66 16.72
N GLY A 16 12.23 -10.36 16.86
CA GLY A 16 13.58 -9.79 16.78
C GLY A 16 14.21 -10.04 15.42
N ASP A 17 15.38 -10.68 15.40
CA ASP A 17 16.12 -11.01 14.17
C ASP A 17 15.35 -11.98 13.24
N ALA A 18 14.35 -12.68 13.77
CA ALA A 18 13.48 -13.57 12.99
C ALA A 18 12.19 -12.88 12.49
N ASN A 19 12.13 -11.55 12.51
CA ASN A 19 11.01 -10.80 11.95
C ASN A 19 10.86 -11.07 10.44
N PRO A 20 9.72 -11.62 9.97
CA PRO A 20 9.53 -11.95 8.56
C PRO A 20 9.23 -10.74 7.66
N ILE A 21 8.93 -9.56 8.24
CA ILE A 21 8.61 -8.34 7.49
C ILE A 21 9.90 -7.70 6.99
N LEU A 22 10.08 -7.72 5.66
CA LEU A 22 11.18 -7.03 4.99
C LEU A 22 10.89 -5.54 4.80
N PHE A 23 9.63 -5.23 4.50
CA PHE A 23 9.14 -3.86 4.30
C PHE A 23 7.64 -3.83 4.60
N ILE A 24 7.14 -2.70 5.12
CA ILE A 24 5.72 -2.49 5.39
C ILE A 24 5.37 -1.02 5.11
N HIS A 25 4.20 -0.79 4.52
CA HIS A 25 3.64 0.54 4.26
C HIS A 25 2.13 0.54 4.52
N ASP A 26 1.58 1.66 5.01
CA ASP A 26 0.14 1.83 5.17
C ASP A 26 -0.56 2.03 3.83
N VAL A 27 -1.87 1.75 3.79
CA VAL A 27 -2.71 2.04 2.63
C VAL A 27 -3.64 3.19 2.99
N GLY A 28 -3.41 4.35 2.38
CA GLY A 28 -4.21 5.55 2.58
C GLY A 28 -4.75 6.09 1.25
N ALA A 29 -4.38 7.34 0.94
CA ALA A 29 -4.81 8.02 -0.27
C ALA A 29 -4.35 7.29 -1.55
N GLY A 30 -5.26 7.12 -2.50
CA GLY A 30 -5.01 6.35 -3.73
C GLY A 30 -5.00 4.83 -3.56
N GLY A 31 -5.20 4.30 -2.35
CA GLY A 31 -5.31 2.87 -2.11
C GLY A 31 -4.08 2.06 -2.52
N LEU A 32 -4.29 0.86 -3.08
CA LEU A 32 -3.21 -0.01 -3.54
C LEU A 32 -2.46 0.60 -4.73
N SER A 33 -3.12 1.46 -5.52
CA SER A 33 -2.51 2.16 -6.65
C SER A 33 -1.38 3.10 -6.26
N ASN A 34 -1.36 3.58 -5.00
CA ASN A 34 -0.23 4.32 -4.45
C ASN A 34 0.70 3.40 -3.64
N ALA A 35 0.12 2.63 -2.71
CA ALA A 35 0.89 1.87 -1.73
C ALA A 35 1.76 0.76 -2.35
N MET A 36 1.26 0.00 -3.34
CA MET A 36 2.04 -1.08 -3.95
C MET A 36 3.21 -0.56 -4.80
N PRO A 37 3.02 0.44 -5.71
CA PRO A 37 4.13 1.05 -6.42
C PRO A 37 5.18 1.68 -5.51
N GLU A 38 4.78 2.36 -4.43
CA GLU A 38 5.71 2.91 -3.44
C GLU A 38 6.53 1.80 -2.77
N LEU A 39 5.88 0.73 -2.30
CA LEU A 39 6.57 -0.40 -1.66
C LEU A 39 7.63 -1.05 -2.56
N VAL A 40 7.32 -1.33 -3.83
CA VAL A 40 8.30 -1.95 -4.74
C VAL A 40 9.37 -0.95 -5.17
N SER A 41 9.00 0.31 -5.42
CA SER A 41 9.94 1.37 -5.80
C SER A 41 10.96 1.66 -4.71
N ASP A 42 10.54 1.74 -3.45
CA ASP A 42 11.43 1.96 -2.31
C ASP A 42 12.39 0.77 -2.10
N GLY A 43 11.96 -0.44 -2.45
CA GLY A 43 12.82 -1.63 -2.52
C GLY A 43 13.69 -1.73 -3.78
N GLY A 44 13.59 -0.78 -4.71
CA GLY A 44 14.31 -0.79 -5.99
C GLY A 44 13.87 -1.89 -6.96
N ARG A 45 12.64 -2.38 -6.84
CA ARG A 45 12.04 -3.48 -7.61
C ARG A 45 10.86 -3.02 -8.46
N GLY A 46 10.40 -3.87 -9.38
CA GLY A 46 9.05 -3.80 -9.93
C GLY A 46 8.09 -4.75 -9.21
N GLY A 47 6.91 -4.95 -9.75
CA GLY A 47 5.92 -5.86 -9.20
C GLY A 47 4.98 -6.43 -10.24
N ARG A 48 4.70 -7.73 -10.11
CA ARG A 48 3.67 -8.43 -10.86
C ARG A 48 2.56 -8.84 -9.92
N PHE A 49 1.36 -8.32 -10.16
CA PHE A 49 0.20 -8.47 -9.29
C PHE A 49 -0.95 -9.12 -10.05
N ASN A 50 -1.81 -9.82 -9.31
CA ASN A 50 -3.05 -10.35 -9.81
C ASN A 50 -4.22 -9.73 -9.05
N LEU A 51 -5.09 -9.05 -9.81
CA LEU A 51 -6.25 -8.33 -9.30
C LEU A 51 -7.20 -9.22 -8.51
N ARG A 52 -7.34 -10.49 -8.92
CA ARG A 52 -8.33 -11.42 -8.34
C ARG A 52 -7.86 -12.10 -7.06
N ASP A 53 -6.61 -11.89 -6.67
CA ASP A 53 -6.10 -12.33 -5.36
C ASP A 53 -6.39 -11.28 -4.26
N ILE A 54 -6.80 -10.06 -4.62
CA ILE A 54 -7.18 -9.01 -3.67
C ILE A 54 -8.52 -9.38 -3.02
N LEU A 55 -8.55 -9.42 -1.68
CA LEU A 55 -9.80 -9.63 -0.93
C LEU A 55 -10.77 -8.48 -1.22
N SER A 56 -11.96 -8.83 -1.72
CA SER A 56 -13.02 -7.88 -2.06
C SER A 56 -14.35 -8.33 -1.49
N ASP A 57 -15.03 -7.44 -0.77
CA ASP A 57 -16.42 -7.62 -0.32
C ASP A 57 -17.45 -7.13 -1.36
N GLU A 58 -16.99 -6.44 -2.41
CA GLU A 58 -17.84 -5.89 -3.47
C GLU A 58 -17.46 -6.51 -4.83
N PRO A 59 -18.10 -7.63 -5.24
CA PRO A 59 -17.73 -8.37 -6.44
C PRO A 59 -18.01 -7.61 -7.74
N GLY A 60 -18.83 -6.55 -7.69
CA GLY A 60 -19.16 -5.71 -8.84
C GLY A 60 -18.12 -4.64 -9.18
N MET A 61 -17.08 -4.46 -8.36
CA MET A 61 -16.07 -3.44 -8.59
C MET A 61 -15.25 -3.71 -9.87
N SER A 62 -15.06 -2.65 -10.65
CA SER A 62 -14.13 -2.61 -11.78
C SER A 62 -12.66 -2.74 -11.30
N PRO A 63 -11.71 -3.07 -12.20
CA PRO A 63 -10.29 -3.06 -11.85
C PRO A 63 -9.79 -1.73 -11.27
N LEU A 64 -10.31 -0.60 -11.77
CA LEU A 64 -10.00 0.73 -11.24
C LEU A 64 -10.46 0.85 -9.78
N GLU A 65 -11.69 0.44 -9.48
CA GLU A 65 -12.23 0.52 -8.12
C GLU A 65 -11.48 -0.41 -7.17
N ILE A 66 -11.20 -1.66 -7.55
CA ILE A 66 -10.44 -2.60 -6.72
C ILE A 66 -9.04 -2.05 -6.40
N TRP A 67 -8.36 -1.46 -7.39
CA TRP A 67 -6.98 -0.99 -7.23
C TRP A 67 -6.86 0.37 -6.53
N CYS A 68 -7.79 1.30 -6.79
CA CYS A 68 -7.69 2.69 -6.35
C CYS A 68 -8.61 3.06 -5.17
N ASN A 69 -9.54 2.19 -4.74
CA ASN A 69 -10.38 2.52 -3.58
C ASN A 69 -9.55 2.72 -2.30
N GLU A 70 -10.06 3.58 -1.42
CA GLU A 70 -9.42 3.96 -0.15
C GLU A 70 -10.06 3.22 1.03
N SER A 71 -10.44 1.95 0.84
CA SER A 71 -10.91 1.11 1.97
C SER A 71 -9.85 1.10 3.08
N GLN A 72 -10.33 1.22 4.31
CA GLN A 72 -9.51 1.45 5.50
C GLN A 72 -8.90 0.15 6.05
N GLU A 73 -8.02 0.31 7.05
CA GLU A 73 -7.37 -0.79 7.81
C GLU A 73 -6.58 -1.80 6.96
N ARG A 74 -5.89 -1.31 5.93
CA ARG A 74 -5.04 -2.12 5.04
C ARG A 74 -3.58 -1.70 5.15
N TYR A 75 -2.71 -2.68 4.96
CA TYR A 75 -1.26 -2.53 4.92
C TYR A 75 -0.73 -3.35 3.75
N VAL A 76 0.34 -2.88 3.11
CA VAL A 76 1.10 -3.66 2.14
C VAL A 76 2.44 -4.02 2.76
N LEU A 77 2.90 -5.25 2.54
CA LEU A 77 4.13 -5.74 3.14
C LEU A 77 4.83 -6.76 2.24
N ALA A 78 6.17 -6.76 2.31
CA ALA A 78 7.02 -7.72 1.64
C ALA A 78 7.52 -8.74 2.66
N VAL A 79 7.33 -10.02 2.33
CA VAL A 79 7.76 -11.17 3.13
C VAL A 79 8.49 -12.15 2.21
N ALA A 80 9.59 -12.74 2.67
CA ALA A 80 10.29 -13.76 1.89
C ALA A 80 9.42 -15.03 1.74
N ALA A 81 9.48 -15.69 0.58
CA ALA A 81 8.58 -16.81 0.26
C ALA A 81 8.68 -17.98 1.26
N ASP A 82 9.88 -18.22 1.81
CA ASP A 82 10.15 -19.23 2.84
C ASP A 82 9.59 -18.85 4.23
N GLN A 83 9.30 -17.58 4.47
CA GLN A 83 8.67 -17.06 5.68
C GLN A 83 7.14 -17.01 5.61
N LEU A 84 6.56 -17.26 4.43
CA LEU A 84 5.10 -17.22 4.25
C LEU A 84 4.34 -18.20 5.17
N PRO A 85 4.80 -19.44 5.44
CA PRO A 85 4.13 -20.34 6.39
C PRO A 85 4.08 -19.78 7.82
N LEU A 86 5.17 -19.12 8.26
CA LEU A 86 5.20 -18.45 9.57
C LEU A 86 4.20 -17.28 9.59
N PHE A 87 4.21 -16.43 8.55
CA PHE A 87 3.29 -15.31 8.46
C PHE A 87 1.82 -15.75 8.43
N ASP A 88 1.50 -16.85 7.70
CA ASP A 88 0.18 -17.46 7.70
C ASP A 88 -0.26 -17.89 9.10
N GLU A 89 0.62 -18.56 9.86
CA GLU A 89 0.34 -18.97 11.23
C GLU A 89 -0.02 -17.77 12.13
N LEU A 90 0.79 -16.70 12.05
CA LEU A 90 0.57 -15.47 12.82
C LEU A 90 -0.78 -14.82 12.48
N CYS A 91 -1.06 -14.66 11.18
CA CYS A 91 -2.34 -14.11 10.69
C CYS A 91 -3.53 -14.95 11.16
N ARG A 92 -3.46 -16.28 11.03
CA ARG A 92 -4.55 -17.18 11.44
C ARG A 92 -4.81 -17.14 12.95
N ARG A 93 -3.76 -17.05 13.75
CA ARG A 93 -3.87 -16.93 15.22
C ARG A 93 -4.62 -15.66 15.63
N GLU A 94 -4.26 -14.53 15.04
CA GLU A 94 -4.91 -13.22 15.30
C GLU A 94 -6.20 -13.01 14.51
N ARG A 95 -6.53 -13.97 13.63
CA ARG A 95 -7.60 -13.87 12.66
C ARG A 95 -7.41 -12.62 11.80
N ALA A 96 -6.22 -12.18 11.46
CA ALA A 96 -6.03 -11.07 10.53
C ALA A 96 -6.18 -11.61 9.09
N PRO A 97 -7.16 -11.14 8.30
CA PRO A 97 -7.23 -11.50 6.88
C PRO A 97 -6.01 -10.94 6.15
N TYR A 98 -5.44 -11.73 5.25
CA TYR A 98 -4.37 -11.29 4.37
C TYR A 98 -4.49 -12.02 3.03
N ALA A 99 -3.84 -11.49 2.01
CA ALA A 99 -3.69 -12.14 0.72
C ALA A 99 -2.32 -11.86 0.14
N VAL A 100 -1.72 -12.87 -0.49
CA VAL A 100 -0.56 -12.69 -1.37
C VAL A 100 -1.11 -12.31 -2.73
N ILE A 101 -0.90 -11.07 -3.16
CA ILE A 101 -1.49 -10.53 -4.41
C ILE A 101 -0.48 -10.38 -5.55
N GLY A 102 0.78 -10.74 -5.32
CA GLY A 102 1.83 -10.57 -6.32
C GLY A 102 3.24 -10.87 -5.79
N GLU A 103 4.22 -10.65 -6.68
CA GLU A 103 5.64 -10.88 -6.45
C GLU A 103 6.45 -9.64 -6.86
N ALA A 104 7.52 -9.35 -6.12
CA ALA A 104 8.48 -8.30 -6.49
C ALA A 104 9.41 -8.81 -7.61
N THR A 105 9.68 -7.97 -8.60
CA THR A 105 10.49 -8.33 -9.78
C THR A 105 11.79 -7.54 -9.85
N GLU A 106 12.81 -8.11 -10.49
CA GLU A 106 14.06 -7.36 -10.77
C GLU A 106 13.83 -6.23 -11.78
N GLU A 107 13.04 -6.51 -12.83
CA GLU A 107 12.62 -5.50 -13.78
C GLU A 107 11.73 -4.44 -13.08
N LYS A 108 12.02 -3.15 -13.30
CA LYS A 108 11.29 -2.01 -12.72
C LYS A 108 10.00 -1.70 -13.49
N HIS A 109 9.15 -2.70 -13.56
CA HIS A 109 7.87 -2.68 -14.27
C HIS A 109 6.73 -3.01 -13.32
N LEU A 110 5.58 -2.38 -13.50
CA LEU A 110 4.35 -2.67 -12.78
C LEU A 110 3.36 -3.36 -13.73
N THR A 111 3.03 -4.61 -13.44
CA THR A 111 2.00 -5.35 -14.17
C THR A 111 0.90 -5.77 -13.20
N LEU A 112 -0.35 -5.49 -13.56
CA LEU A 112 -1.54 -5.98 -12.87
C LEU A 112 -2.33 -6.82 -13.88
N SER A 113 -2.44 -8.12 -13.64
CA SER A 113 -3.26 -9.04 -14.43
C SER A 113 -4.63 -9.24 -13.82
N ASP A 114 -5.63 -9.54 -14.65
CA ASP A 114 -6.96 -9.92 -14.21
C ASP A 114 -7.36 -11.26 -14.84
N THR A 115 -7.39 -12.31 -14.01
CA THR A 115 -7.74 -13.68 -14.45
C THR A 115 -9.21 -13.85 -14.79
N HIS A 116 -10.09 -12.96 -14.35
CA HIS A 116 -11.52 -13.03 -14.67
C HIS A 116 -11.80 -12.56 -16.11
N PHE A 117 -11.10 -11.51 -16.55
CA PHE A 117 -11.24 -10.97 -17.91
C PHE A 117 -10.13 -11.40 -18.87
N ASP A 118 -9.17 -12.21 -18.40
CA ASP A 118 -8.01 -12.67 -19.16
C ASP A 118 -7.25 -11.53 -19.84
N ASN A 119 -6.96 -10.47 -19.06
CA ASN A 119 -6.30 -9.27 -19.56
C ASN A 119 -5.34 -8.65 -18.53
N GLN A 120 -4.74 -7.52 -18.90
CA GLN A 120 -3.78 -6.77 -18.07
C GLN A 120 -4.24 -5.32 -17.90
N PRO A 121 -4.99 -4.99 -16.84
CA PRO A 121 -5.42 -3.62 -16.58
C PRO A 121 -4.28 -2.61 -16.41
N ILE A 122 -3.10 -3.04 -15.95
CA ILE A 122 -1.91 -2.19 -15.85
C ILE A 122 -0.71 -2.93 -16.42
N ASP A 123 0.02 -2.25 -17.31
CA ASP A 123 1.29 -2.70 -17.87
C ASP A 123 2.15 -1.46 -18.15
N LEU A 124 2.88 -1.00 -17.13
CA LEU A 124 3.63 0.26 -17.19
C LEU A 124 5.04 0.15 -16.55
N PRO A 125 6.06 0.75 -17.17
CA PRO A 125 7.33 1.03 -16.50
C PRO A 125 7.12 1.94 -15.27
N LEU A 126 7.84 1.69 -14.18
CA LEU A 126 7.69 2.48 -12.95
C LEU A 126 8.13 3.94 -13.10
N ASP A 127 9.08 4.24 -13.99
CA ASP A 127 9.53 5.61 -14.26
C ASP A 127 8.47 6.44 -15.00
N VAL A 128 7.64 5.79 -15.82
CA VAL A 128 6.45 6.41 -16.43
C VAL A 128 5.39 6.67 -15.36
N LEU A 129 5.11 5.69 -14.50
CA LEU A 129 4.08 5.81 -13.47
C LEU A 129 4.43 6.84 -12.38
N LEU A 130 5.68 6.84 -11.91
CA LEU A 130 6.17 7.69 -10.82
C LEU A 130 6.89 8.95 -11.33
N GLY A 131 6.91 9.15 -12.65
CA GLY A 131 7.48 10.32 -13.29
C GLY A 131 6.84 11.62 -12.79
N LYS A 132 7.67 12.60 -12.44
CA LYS A 132 7.19 13.89 -11.89
C LYS A 132 7.28 14.98 -12.95
N THR A 133 6.25 15.82 -13.01
CA THR A 133 6.30 17.09 -13.74
C THR A 133 7.29 18.06 -13.10
N PRO A 134 7.71 19.14 -13.79
CA PRO A 134 8.61 20.13 -13.23
C PRO A 134 8.08 20.71 -11.90
N LYS A 135 9.00 21.00 -10.97
CA LYS A 135 8.66 21.53 -9.64
C LYS A 135 7.95 22.88 -9.75
N MET A 136 6.89 23.07 -8.95
CA MET A 136 6.18 24.35 -8.85
C MET A 136 7.10 25.44 -8.28
N THR A 137 7.21 26.57 -8.99
CA THR A 137 7.80 27.80 -8.45
C THR A 137 6.68 28.72 -7.99
N ARG A 138 6.74 29.18 -6.75
CA ARG A 138 5.76 30.12 -6.18
C ARG A 138 6.43 31.48 -5.98
N ASP A 139 6.07 32.45 -6.80
CA ASP A 139 6.44 33.84 -6.58
C ASP A 139 5.43 34.48 -5.61
N VAL A 140 5.91 34.85 -4.42
CA VAL A 140 5.05 35.32 -3.32
C VAL A 140 5.68 36.54 -2.65
N GLN A 141 4.81 37.39 -2.11
CA GLN A 141 5.22 38.59 -1.38
C GLN A 141 4.78 38.51 0.08
N THR A 142 5.67 38.90 0.99
CA THR A 142 5.34 39.05 2.40
C THR A 142 4.31 40.17 2.61
N ARG A 143 3.36 39.94 3.53
CA ARG A 143 2.41 40.93 4.02
C ARG A 143 2.40 40.94 5.54
N LYS A 144 2.26 42.10 6.17
CA LYS A 144 2.03 42.18 7.62
C LYS A 144 0.58 41.79 7.91
N ALA A 145 0.37 40.76 8.71
CA ALA A 145 -0.95 40.42 9.21
C ALA A 145 -1.42 41.47 10.23
N ALA A 146 -2.68 41.91 10.12
CA ALA A 146 -3.31 42.69 11.19
C ALA A 146 -3.53 41.75 12.39
N ALA A 147 -3.10 42.17 13.59
CA ALA A 147 -3.27 41.39 14.80
C ALA A 147 -4.74 41.43 15.26
N THR A 148 -5.56 40.52 14.74
CA THR A 148 -6.88 40.22 15.32
C THR A 148 -6.70 39.18 16.41
N ARG A 149 -7.34 39.38 17.58
CA ARG A 149 -7.27 38.45 18.72
C ARG A 149 -7.80 37.07 18.30
N TRP A 150 -6.95 36.06 18.31
CA TRP A 150 -7.33 34.67 18.02
C TRP A 150 -7.80 33.98 19.30
N ILE A 151 -8.92 33.26 19.22
CA ILE A 151 -9.41 32.38 20.30
C ILE A 151 -9.13 30.95 19.83
N VAL A 152 -8.29 30.22 20.57
CA VAL A 152 -8.07 28.78 20.34
C VAL A 152 -8.99 28.02 21.28
N ARG A 153 -9.87 27.17 20.74
CA ARG A 153 -10.75 26.28 21.49
C ARG A 153 -10.50 24.86 20.99
N ALA A 154 -10.18 23.93 21.89
CA ALA A 154 -10.24 22.51 21.57
C ALA A 154 -11.72 22.08 21.54
N LEU A 155 -12.10 21.33 20.51
CA LEU A 155 -13.36 20.57 20.51
C LEU A 155 -13.16 19.31 21.38
N PRO A 156 -14.20 18.85 22.10
CA PRO A 156 -14.14 17.60 22.86
C PRO A 156 -13.87 16.39 21.98
#